data_AF-A0A539EMY9-F1
#
_entry.id   AF-A0A539EMY9-F1
#
_cell.length_a   1.000
_cell.length_b   1.000
_cell.length_c   1.000
_cell.angle_alpha   90.00
_cell.angle_beta   90.00
_cell.angle_gamma   90.00
#
_symmetry.space_group_name_H-M   'P 1'
#
loop_
_entity.id
_entity.type
_entity.pdbx_description
1 polymer ?
#
loop_
_entity_poly.entity_id
_entity_poly.type
_entity_poly.pdbx_seq_one_letter_code
_entity_poly.pdbx_strand_id
1 'polypeptide(L)'
;PESTQKNFHTTRDTAPQEGPVGYPGILYSANALCRGLAGTYSVCLDLEVLEAVGHNHFEGRPDVRVIGERCKENIPVNAGAQWDFRAPEFASKLKATWNYRGECSGDPSAQAGFGVSNLIELTPGTGYEIRKGAPMHRFNNFGSPVTVSYFKRIAAEYREAFPTAANLVVLGVSLPWGGLYDVDSSWAPPYSDHRFGFELDLAADSVPVANRPRFRAIAAESQVGVEEFGDWILLTFPPFSPAPGE
;
A
#
# COMPACT_ATOMS: atom_id res chain seq x y z
N PRO A 1 16.48 35.74 -7.59
CA PRO A 1 16.03 34.57 -6.79
C PRO A 1 16.32 33.30 -7.57
N GLU A 2 17.50 32.72 -7.33
CA GLU A 2 17.90 31.45 -7.94
C GLU A 2 17.18 30.28 -7.27
N SER A 3 16.86 29.27 -8.08
CA SER A 3 15.88 28.21 -7.79
C SER A 3 16.17 27.37 -6.54
N THR A 4 15.13 27.10 -5.73
CA THR A 4 15.11 26.04 -4.71
C THR A 4 15.03 24.67 -5.39
N GLN A 5 16.04 23.82 -5.21
CA GLN A 5 16.01 22.43 -5.69
C GLN A 5 15.36 21.56 -4.60
N LYS A 6 14.37 20.75 -5.00
CA LYS A 6 13.54 19.96 -4.08
C LYS A 6 13.57 18.52 -4.55
N ASN A 7 14.07 17.62 -3.71
CA ASN A 7 13.99 16.20 -4.00
C ASN A 7 13.36 15.49 -2.81
N PHE A 8 12.22 14.85 -3.06
CA PHE A 8 11.76 13.75 -2.22
C PHE A 8 12.57 12.54 -2.65
N HIS A 9 13.63 12.22 -1.91
CA HIS A 9 14.38 11.01 -2.15
C HIS A 9 13.86 9.94 -1.20
N THR A 10 13.05 9.04 -1.74
CA THR A 10 12.76 7.77 -1.09
C THR A 10 13.97 6.87 -1.33
N THR A 11 14.99 6.98 -0.49
CA THR A 11 15.96 5.88 -0.36
C THR A 11 15.22 4.77 0.36
N ARG A 12 14.73 3.79 -0.40
CA ARG A 12 14.28 2.52 0.16
C ARG A 12 15.54 1.80 0.62
N ASP A 13 16.10 2.21 1.75
CA ASP A 13 17.19 1.47 2.36
C ASP A 13 16.68 0.06 2.63
N THR A 14 17.44 -0.88 2.10
CA THR A 14 17.13 -2.29 1.98
C THR A 14 16.80 -2.91 3.34
N ALA A 15 15.67 -3.61 3.38
CA ALA A 15 15.09 -4.38 4.49
C ALA A 15 14.50 -3.55 5.65
N PRO A 16 13.26 -3.85 6.11
CA PRO A 16 12.71 -3.27 7.32
C PRO A 16 13.64 -3.59 8.50
N GLN A 17 14.23 -2.56 9.11
CA GLN A 17 14.86 -2.73 10.40
C GLN A 17 13.76 -2.85 11.46
N GLU A 18 13.68 -4.02 12.08
CA GLU A 18 12.84 -4.24 13.26
C GLU A 18 13.33 -3.32 14.39
N GLY A 19 12.61 -2.22 14.59
CA GLY A 19 12.75 -1.38 15.77
C GLY A 19 12.18 -2.08 17.01
N PRO A 20 12.55 -1.63 18.22
CA PRO A 20 12.08 -2.23 19.46
C PRO A 20 10.55 -2.07 19.56
N VAL A 21 9.85 -3.20 19.53
CA VAL A 21 8.44 -3.45 19.89
C VAL A 21 7.52 -2.21 19.79
N GLY A 22 6.95 -1.99 18.61
CA GLY A 22 5.89 -1.01 18.40
C GLY A 22 5.90 -0.40 17.00
N TYR A 23 5.28 -1.10 16.04
CA TYR A 23 4.91 -0.66 14.69
C TYR A 23 6.07 -0.43 13.68
N PRO A 24 6.26 -1.31 12.68
CA PRO A 24 7.27 -1.14 11.64
C PRO A 24 6.81 -0.11 10.59
N GLY A 25 6.97 1.19 10.88
CA GLY A 25 6.91 2.21 9.82
C GLY A 25 8.17 2.16 8.96
N ILE A 26 8.05 2.33 7.64
CA ILE A 26 9.22 2.48 6.76
C ILE A 26 9.87 3.83 7.05
N LEU A 27 11.21 3.86 7.10
CA LEU A 27 11.98 5.08 7.23
C LEU A 27 12.09 5.78 5.88
N TYR A 28 11.73 7.05 5.85
CA TYR A 28 11.81 7.91 4.67
C TYR A 28 12.61 9.17 5.01
N SER A 29 13.14 9.83 3.99
CA SER A 29 13.87 11.08 4.16
C SER A 29 13.30 12.19 3.28
N ALA A 30 13.21 13.38 3.85
CA ALA A 30 12.83 14.62 3.17
C ALA A 30 14.03 15.57 3.17
N ASN A 31 14.30 16.23 2.04
CA ASN A 31 15.46 17.11 1.90
C ASN A 31 15.04 18.52 1.48
N ALA A 32 15.66 19.51 2.09
CA ALA A 32 15.54 20.93 1.78
C ALA A 32 16.90 21.49 1.40
N LEU A 33 16.98 22.21 0.28
CA LEU A 33 18.17 22.96 -0.12
C LEU A 33 17.76 24.37 -0.50
N CYS A 34 18.39 25.36 0.12
CA CYS A 34 18.30 26.73 -0.33
C CYS A 34 19.60 27.14 -1.06
N ARG A 35 19.46 27.74 -2.25
CA ARG A 35 20.58 28.25 -3.05
C ARG A 35 20.65 29.77 -2.98
N GLY A 36 21.85 30.32 -2.85
CA GLY A 36 22.08 31.76 -2.77
C GLY A 36 23.55 32.13 -2.55
N LEU A 37 23.82 33.42 -2.39
CA LEU A 37 25.19 33.95 -2.40
C LEU A 37 25.91 33.83 -1.04
N ALA A 38 25.23 34.09 0.07
CA ALA A 38 25.77 34.00 1.43
C ALA A 38 24.64 33.97 2.48
N GLY A 39 25.00 33.81 3.75
CA GLY A 39 24.08 33.88 4.89
C GLY A 39 23.60 32.51 5.38
N THR A 40 22.56 32.52 6.21
CA THR A 40 21.95 31.32 6.78
C THR A 40 20.43 31.33 6.61
N TYR A 41 19.83 30.14 6.71
CA TYR A 41 18.38 29.99 6.72
C TYR A 41 17.93 29.02 7.82
N SER A 42 16.65 29.13 8.16
CA SER A 42 15.95 28.17 9.00
C SER A 42 14.80 27.58 8.22
N VAL A 43 14.45 26.32 8.51
CA VAL A 43 13.38 25.62 7.82
C VAL A 43 12.69 24.63 8.75
N CYS A 44 11.37 24.60 8.73
CA CYS A 44 10.56 23.61 9.44
C CYS A 44 9.85 22.68 8.45
N LEU A 45 9.90 21.37 8.69
CA LEU A 45 9.16 20.37 7.93
C LEU A 45 7.80 20.09 8.58
N ASP A 46 6.74 20.32 7.82
CA ASP A 46 5.40 19.85 8.13
C ASP A 46 5.02 18.71 7.20
N LEU A 47 4.50 17.63 7.80
CA LEU A 47 3.95 16.48 7.08
C LEU A 47 2.43 16.43 7.30
N GLU A 48 1.71 16.40 6.20
CA GLU A 48 0.25 16.30 6.14
C GLU A 48 -0.12 15.02 5.39
N VAL A 49 -1.08 14.25 5.89
CA VAL A 49 -1.62 13.11 5.14
C VAL A 49 -2.82 13.59 4.33
N LEU A 50 -2.71 13.49 3.01
CA LEU A 50 -3.73 13.92 2.07
C LEU A 50 -4.78 12.84 1.82
N GLU A 51 -4.33 11.60 1.66
CA GLU A 51 -5.17 10.45 1.37
C GLU A 51 -4.64 9.28 2.19
N ALA A 52 -5.55 8.52 2.78
CA ALA A 52 -5.19 7.50 3.71
C ALA A 52 -6.27 6.41 3.65
N VAL A 53 -5.94 5.33 2.95
CA VAL A 53 -6.81 4.16 2.82
C VAL A 53 -6.07 3.03 3.56
N GLY A 54 -6.73 2.25 4.40
CA GLY A 54 -6.12 1.03 4.94
C GLY A 54 -4.80 1.15 5.70
N HIS A 55 -4.69 1.96 6.75
CA HIS A 55 -3.46 2.11 7.51
C HIS A 55 -3.76 2.46 8.97
N ASN A 56 -2.84 2.14 9.88
CA ASN A 56 -3.04 2.36 11.30
C ASN A 56 -3.15 3.87 11.63
N HIS A 57 -4.08 4.20 12.51
CA HIS A 57 -4.29 5.56 12.99
C HIS A 57 -3.70 5.74 14.40
N PHE A 58 -2.91 6.81 14.60
CA PHE A 58 -2.61 7.36 15.92
C PHE A 58 -3.44 8.65 16.10
N GLU A 59 -4.21 8.75 17.18
CA GLU A 59 -5.12 9.89 17.44
C GLU A 59 -6.09 10.20 16.28
N GLY A 60 -6.56 9.16 15.57
CA GLY A 60 -7.47 9.30 14.44
C GLY A 60 -6.81 9.79 13.15
N ARG A 61 -5.47 9.78 13.09
CA ARG A 61 -4.69 10.13 11.89
C ARG A 61 -3.68 9.04 11.52
N PRO A 62 -3.37 8.88 10.24
CA PRO A 62 -2.29 8.02 9.78
C PRO A 62 -1.00 8.30 10.56
N ASP A 63 -0.35 7.27 11.10
CA ASP A 63 0.85 7.44 11.95
C ASP A 63 2.06 7.92 11.11
N VAL A 64 2.21 9.24 11.01
CA VAL A 64 3.34 9.91 10.36
C VAL A 64 4.11 10.69 11.41
N ARG A 65 5.38 10.32 11.58
CA ARG A 65 6.22 10.87 12.65
C ARG A 65 7.60 11.28 12.14
N VAL A 66 7.88 12.57 12.21
CA VAL A 66 9.25 13.10 12.04
C VAL A 66 10.12 12.62 13.20
N ILE A 67 11.31 12.11 12.89
CA ILE A 67 12.30 11.69 13.87
C ILE A 67 13.20 12.89 14.18
N GLY A 68 13.31 13.23 15.46
CA GLY A 68 14.09 14.38 15.92
C GLY A 68 13.37 15.72 15.75
N GLU A 69 14.13 16.78 15.49
CA GLU A 69 13.61 18.14 15.42
C GLU A 69 12.93 18.44 14.07
N ARG A 70 11.72 19.01 14.12
CA ARG A 70 10.99 19.44 12.91
C ARG A 70 11.61 20.68 12.27
N CYS A 71 12.20 21.55 13.07
CA CYS A 71 12.83 22.78 12.62
C CYS A 71 14.34 22.66 12.70
N LYS A 72 15.03 23.14 11.68
CA LYS A 72 16.49 23.26 11.65
C LYS A 72 16.85 24.71 11.42
N GLU A 73 17.78 25.22 12.20
CA GLU A 73 18.14 26.64 12.22
C GLU A 73 19.60 26.86 11.83
N ASN A 74 19.92 28.09 11.41
CA ASN A 74 21.28 28.54 11.10
C ASN A 74 22.01 27.68 10.05
N ILE A 75 21.27 27.13 9.10
CA ILE A 75 21.83 26.31 8.02
C ILE A 75 22.51 27.24 7.01
N PRO A 76 23.81 27.07 6.70
CA PRO A 76 24.46 27.86 5.67
C PRO A 76 23.73 27.75 4.33
N VAL A 77 23.60 28.87 3.63
CA VAL A 77 23.09 28.84 2.25
C VAL A 77 23.96 27.91 1.39
N ASN A 78 23.34 27.16 0.49
CA ASN A 78 23.91 26.05 -0.28
C ASN A 78 24.21 24.75 0.50
N ALA A 79 23.95 24.69 1.81
CA ALA A 79 23.93 23.44 2.56
C ALA A 79 22.53 22.82 2.58
N GLY A 80 22.45 21.50 2.58
CA GLY A 80 21.18 20.76 2.66
C GLY A 80 20.74 20.50 4.10
N ALA A 81 19.44 20.41 4.31
CA ALA A 81 18.82 19.91 5.54
C ALA A 81 18.00 18.66 5.23
N GLN A 82 18.25 17.59 5.99
CA GLN A 82 17.55 16.30 5.85
C GLN A 82 16.72 16.00 7.11
N TRP A 83 15.51 15.47 6.95
CA TRP A 83 14.73 14.89 8.02
C TRP A 83 14.46 13.44 7.70
N ASP A 84 14.55 12.59 8.72
CA ASP A 84 14.03 11.25 8.63
C ASP A 84 12.65 11.20 9.29
N PHE A 85 11.74 10.45 8.71
CA PHE A 85 10.39 10.28 9.23
C PHE A 85 9.89 8.86 8.99
N ARG A 86 8.99 8.41 9.87
CA ARG A 86 8.21 7.20 9.65
C ARG A 86 6.87 7.56 9.04
N ALA A 87 6.45 6.78 8.07
CA ALA A 87 5.09 6.81 7.55
C ALA A 87 4.54 5.37 7.50
N PRO A 88 3.21 5.20 7.42
CA PRO A 88 2.62 3.88 7.27
C PRO A 88 3.23 3.16 6.06
N GLU A 89 3.46 1.87 6.22
CA GLU A 89 4.13 1.02 5.21
C GLU A 89 3.41 1.06 3.84
N PHE A 90 2.11 1.37 3.83
CA PHE A 90 1.28 1.36 2.63
C PHE A 90 0.08 2.33 2.73
N ALA A 91 -0.49 2.59 1.56
CA ALA A 91 -1.75 3.27 1.29
C ALA A 91 -1.95 4.66 1.94
N SER A 92 -0.87 5.44 1.98
CA SER A 92 -0.91 6.85 2.37
C SER A 92 -0.33 7.75 1.28
N LYS A 93 -0.89 8.95 1.14
CA LYS A 93 -0.30 10.03 0.34
C LYS A 93 0.03 11.17 1.27
N LEU A 94 1.30 11.52 1.33
CA LEU A 94 1.77 12.60 2.19
C LEU A 94 2.07 13.83 1.36
N LYS A 95 1.88 14.98 1.98
CA LYS A 95 2.41 16.27 1.55
C LYS A 95 3.42 16.74 2.58
N ALA A 96 4.63 16.99 2.11
CA ALA A 96 5.64 17.70 2.87
C ALA A 96 5.59 19.17 2.50
N THR A 97 5.59 20.05 3.50
CA THR A 97 5.71 21.50 3.34
C THR A 97 6.95 21.96 4.11
N TRP A 98 7.82 22.72 3.47
CA TRP A 98 9.01 23.29 4.10
C TRP A 98 8.79 24.77 4.31
N ASN A 99 8.67 25.20 5.57
CA ASN A 99 8.43 26.60 5.91
C ASN A 99 9.78 27.29 6.12
N TYR A 100 10.27 28.01 5.11
CA TYR A 100 11.58 28.67 5.16
C TYR A 100 11.52 30.04 5.85
N ARG A 101 12.61 30.40 6.54
CA ARG A 101 12.85 31.73 7.13
C ARG A 101 14.31 32.16 6.90
N GLY A 102 14.56 33.46 6.86
CA GLY A 102 15.89 34.04 6.67
C GLY A 102 16.15 34.42 5.21
N GLU A 103 17.33 34.06 4.68
CA GLU A 103 17.74 34.32 3.29
C GLU A 103 16.85 33.61 2.23
N CYS A 104 16.03 32.68 2.69
CA CYS A 104 15.13 31.88 1.89
C CYS A 104 13.71 32.11 2.39
N SER A 105 12.76 32.29 1.46
CA SER A 105 11.37 32.53 1.79
C SER A 105 10.43 31.68 0.94
N GLY A 106 9.22 31.48 1.49
CA GLY A 106 8.15 30.69 0.87
C GLY A 106 7.99 29.32 1.52
N ASP A 107 6.86 28.69 1.18
CA ASP A 107 6.41 27.41 1.74
C ASP A 107 6.29 26.36 0.62
N PRO A 108 7.38 25.98 -0.05
CA PRO A 108 7.31 24.94 -1.05
C PRO A 108 6.77 23.64 -0.46
N SER A 109 6.03 22.90 -1.27
CA SER A 109 5.55 21.58 -0.90
C SER A 109 5.85 20.52 -1.97
N ALA A 110 5.93 19.26 -1.55
CA ALA A 110 6.00 18.09 -2.41
C ALA A 110 5.02 17.03 -1.91
N GLN A 111 4.56 16.15 -2.79
CA GLN A 111 3.69 15.03 -2.44
C GLN A 111 4.35 13.71 -2.78
N ALA A 112 4.12 12.69 -1.96
CA ALA A 112 4.58 11.33 -2.18
C ALA A 112 3.48 10.35 -1.82
N GLY A 113 3.22 9.38 -2.72
CA GLY A 113 2.35 8.24 -2.46
C GLY A 113 3.18 7.06 -1.96
N PHE A 114 2.70 6.42 -0.89
CA PHE A 114 3.24 5.22 -0.30
C PHE A 114 2.19 4.13 -0.46
N GLY A 115 2.50 3.09 -1.22
CA GLY A 115 1.55 2.04 -1.53
C GLY A 115 2.21 0.95 -2.37
N VAL A 116 1.48 -0.14 -2.55
CA VAL A 116 1.91 -1.23 -3.42
C VAL A 116 1.81 -0.75 -4.86
N SER A 117 2.95 -0.72 -5.56
CA SER A 117 3.01 -0.28 -6.95
C SER A 117 2.28 -1.27 -7.86
N ASN A 118 1.64 -0.73 -8.92
CA ASN A 118 1.05 -1.50 -10.02
C ASN A 118 -0.11 -2.43 -9.63
N LEU A 119 -0.83 -2.16 -8.54
CA LEU A 119 -2.10 -2.81 -8.32
C LEU A 119 -3.10 -2.41 -9.41
N ILE A 120 -3.79 -3.40 -9.95
CA ILE A 120 -4.83 -3.21 -10.96
C ILE A 120 -6.17 -3.71 -10.42
N GLU A 121 -7.24 -3.05 -10.84
CA GLU A 121 -8.58 -3.45 -10.46
C GLU A 121 -8.95 -4.78 -11.12
N LEU A 122 -9.32 -5.77 -10.32
CA LEU A 122 -10.05 -6.94 -10.77
C LEU A 122 -11.48 -6.50 -11.06
N THR A 123 -11.88 -6.49 -12.33
CA THR A 123 -13.27 -6.24 -12.75
C THR A 123 -14.02 -7.56 -12.91
N PRO A 124 -15.37 -7.59 -12.77
CA PRO A 124 -16.15 -8.82 -13.01
C PRO A 124 -15.90 -9.42 -14.39
N GLY A 125 -15.95 -10.74 -14.50
CA GLY A 125 -15.57 -11.44 -15.73
C GLY A 125 -16.18 -12.83 -15.86
N THR A 126 -15.69 -13.62 -16.82
CA THR A 126 -16.21 -14.96 -17.08
C THR A 126 -15.92 -15.89 -15.91
N GLY A 127 -16.96 -16.49 -15.33
CA GLY A 127 -16.83 -17.49 -14.26
C GLY A 127 -16.73 -16.91 -12.85
N TYR A 128 -16.75 -15.59 -12.69
CA TYR A 128 -16.70 -14.96 -11.36
C TYR A 128 -17.43 -13.62 -11.31
N GLU A 129 -17.86 -13.24 -10.11
CA GLU A 129 -18.39 -11.93 -9.79
C GLU A 129 -17.69 -11.35 -8.57
N ILE A 130 -17.87 -10.05 -8.32
CA ILE A 130 -17.27 -9.35 -7.20
C ILE A 130 -18.36 -8.89 -6.27
N ARG A 131 -18.34 -9.42 -5.03
CA ARG A 131 -19.17 -8.91 -3.96
C ARG A 131 -18.52 -7.65 -3.43
N LYS A 132 -19.23 -6.52 -3.52
CA LYS A 132 -18.73 -5.27 -2.97
C LYS A 132 -18.47 -5.43 -1.47
N GLY A 133 -17.30 -4.96 -1.02
CA GLY A 133 -16.96 -4.93 0.39
C GLY A 133 -17.89 -4.05 1.21
N ALA A 134 -17.67 -4.05 2.53
CA ALA A 134 -18.37 -3.16 3.45
C ALA A 134 -18.25 -1.68 3.00
N PRO A 135 -19.18 -0.78 3.39
CA PRO A 135 -19.16 0.61 2.96
C PRO A 135 -17.81 1.34 3.16
N MET A 136 -17.08 0.98 4.22
CA MET A 136 -15.76 1.51 4.57
C MET A 136 -14.64 1.05 3.62
N HIS A 137 -14.80 -0.14 3.01
CA HIS A 137 -13.83 -0.77 2.11
C HIS A 137 -14.49 -1.11 0.77
N ARG A 138 -15.25 -0.16 0.21
CA ARG A 138 -16.03 -0.35 -1.03
C ARG A 138 -15.19 -0.73 -2.25
N PHE A 139 -13.89 -0.47 -2.19
CA PHE A 139 -12.89 -0.75 -3.21
C PHE A 139 -11.86 -1.71 -2.61
N ASN A 140 -12.17 -2.99 -2.62
CA ASN A 140 -11.32 -4.04 -2.07
C ASN A 140 -10.92 -5.09 -3.12
N ASN A 141 -11.05 -4.75 -4.41
CA ASN A 141 -10.85 -5.64 -5.55
C ASN A 141 -9.57 -5.33 -6.34
N PHE A 142 -8.52 -4.80 -5.70
CA PHE A 142 -7.26 -4.49 -6.37
C PHE A 142 -6.26 -5.60 -6.12
N GLY A 143 -5.51 -6.02 -7.13
CA GLY A 143 -4.50 -7.07 -7.00
C GLY A 143 -3.30 -6.78 -7.88
N SER A 144 -2.20 -7.49 -7.64
CA SER A 144 -1.06 -7.43 -8.56
C SER A 144 -1.47 -7.93 -9.96
N PRO A 145 -0.75 -7.56 -11.02
CA PRO A 145 -1.04 -8.06 -12.37
C PRO A 145 -1.01 -9.59 -12.45
N VAL A 146 -0.12 -10.23 -11.69
CA VAL A 146 -0.03 -11.70 -11.58
C VAL A 146 -1.28 -12.27 -10.93
N THR A 147 -1.68 -11.72 -9.77
CA THR A 147 -2.91 -12.11 -9.05
C THR A 147 -4.13 -12.05 -9.95
N VAL A 148 -4.34 -10.91 -10.62
CA VAL A 148 -5.50 -10.70 -11.49
C VAL A 148 -5.47 -11.62 -12.70
N SER A 149 -4.30 -11.84 -13.31
CA SER A 149 -4.14 -12.74 -14.46
C SER A 149 -4.43 -14.19 -14.08
N TYR A 150 -3.81 -14.70 -13.02
CA TYR A 150 -3.99 -16.08 -12.57
C TYR A 150 -5.40 -16.35 -12.06
N PHE A 151 -5.99 -15.41 -11.33
CA PHE A 151 -7.36 -15.58 -10.88
C PHE A 151 -8.36 -15.66 -12.04
N LYS A 152 -8.22 -14.79 -13.06
CA LYS A 152 -9.06 -14.84 -14.26
C LYS A 152 -8.95 -16.19 -14.98
N ARG A 153 -7.73 -16.75 -15.04
CA ARG A 153 -7.50 -18.09 -15.60
C ARG A 153 -8.18 -19.18 -14.77
N ILE A 154 -7.98 -19.18 -13.45
CA ILE A 154 -8.62 -20.14 -12.52
C ILE A 154 -10.15 -20.10 -12.66
N ALA A 155 -10.74 -18.90 -12.74
CA ALA A 155 -12.18 -18.74 -12.88
C ALA A 155 -12.71 -19.28 -14.23
N ALA A 156 -11.97 -19.08 -15.32
CA ALA A 156 -12.31 -19.63 -16.63
C ALA A 156 -12.24 -21.16 -16.64
N GLU A 157 -11.16 -21.74 -16.12
CA GLU A 157 -10.98 -23.20 -16.03
C GLU A 157 -12.01 -23.85 -15.09
N TYR A 158 -12.37 -23.17 -13.98
CA TYR A 158 -13.45 -23.61 -13.10
C TYR A 158 -14.81 -23.64 -13.81
N ARG A 159 -15.12 -22.58 -14.58
CA ARG A 159 -16.36 -22.50 -15.37
C ARG A 159 -16.42 -23.58 -16.46
N GLU A 160 -15.30 -23.90 -17.08
CA GLU A 160 -15.21 -24.99 -18.05
C GLU A 160 -15.43 -26.37 -17.40
N ALA A 161 -14.80 -26.62 -16.24
CA ALA A 161 -14.96 -27.87 -15.50
C ALA A 161 -16.38 -28.06 -14.94
N PHE A 162 -17.05 -26.95 -14.60
CA PHE A 162 -18.39 -26.95 -13.99
C PHE A 162 -19.35 -25.96 -14.67
N PRO A 163 -19.82 -26.25 -15.90
CA PRO A 163 -20.61 -25.29 -16.69
C PRO A 163 -21.90 -24.82 -15.99
N THR A 164 -22.51 -25.68 -15.16
CA THR A 164 -23.76 -25.42 -14.45
C THR A 164 -23.58 -24.84 -13.03
N ALA A 165 -22.34 -24.71 -12.55
CA ALA A 165 -22.09 -24.13 -11.23
C ALA A 165 -22.39 -22.62 -11.20
N ALA A 166 -22.61 -22.07 -10.00
CA ALA A 166 -22.63 -20.62 -9.82
C ALA A 166 -21.27 -20.00 -10.19
N ASN A 167 -21.24 -18.68 -10.41
CA ASN A 167 -19.97 -17.96 -10.51
C ASN A 167 -19.20 -18.05 -9.19
N LEU A 168 -17.87 -18.05 -9.26
CA LEU A 168 -17.04 -17.77 -8.09
C LEU A 168 -17.35 -16.37 -7.57
N VAL A 169 -17.47 -16.19 -6.26
CA VAL A 169 -17.80 -14.90 -5.66
C VAL A 169 -16.58 -14.37 -4.92
N VAL A 170 -15.94 -13.32 -5.46
CA VAL A 170 -14.80 -12.65 -4.82
C VAL A 170 -15.30 -11.75 -3.70
N LEU A 171 -14.74 -11.94 -2.50
CA LEU A 171 -15.05 -11.16 -1.30
C LEU A 171 -14.09 -9.98 -1.11
N GLY A 172 -12.81 -10.17 -1.46
CA GLY A 172 -11.77 -9.15 -1.31
C GLY A 172 -10.43 -9.61 -1.89
N VAL A 173 -9.57 -8.63 -2.22
CA VAL A 173 -8.23 -8.82 -2.80
C VAL A 173 -7.21 -7.88 -2.15
N SER A 174 -7.38 -6.57 -2.30
CA SER A 174 -6.63 -5.50 -1.62
C SER A 174 -7.32 -4.15 -1.92
N LEU A 175 -6.96 -3.12 -1.16
CA LEU A 175 -7.38 -1.75 -1.42
C LEU A 175 -6.57 -1.16 -2.59
N PRO A 176 -6.98 -0.02 -3.20
CA PRO A 176 -6.31 0.51 -4.40
C PRO A 176 -4.81 0.70 -4.30
N TRP A 177 -4.29 0.98 -3.09
CA TRP A 177 -2.87 1.18 -2.81
C TRP A 177 -2.29 0.12 -1.85
N GLY A 178 -3.00 -1.00 -1.69
CA GLY A 178 -2.72 -2.03 -0.70
C GLY A 178 -3.09 -1.57 0.71
N GLY A 179 -2.39 -2.11 1.71
CA GLY A 179 -2.57 -1.70 3.09
C GLY A 179 -3.49 -2.58 3.92
N LEU A 180 -3.66 -2.19 5.17
CA LEU A 180 -4.38 -2.91 6.20
C LEU A 180 -5.90 -2.72 6.06
N TYR A 181 -6.69 -3.72 6.45
CA TYR A 181 -8.14 -3.56 6.55
C TYR A 181 -8.56 -3.23 7.98
N ASP A 182 -9.43 -2.22 8.11
CA ASP A 182 -10.11 -1.92 9.36
C ASP A 182 -11.51 -2.54 9.34
N VAL A 183 -11.58 -3.84 9.59
CA VAL A 183 -12.81 -4.62 9.45
C VAL A 183 -13.88 -4.14 10.44
N ASP A 184 -13.46 -3.73 11.65
CA ASP A 184 -14.35 -3.39 12.76
C ASP A 184 -14.46 -1.88 13.03
N SER A 185 -13.87 -1.03 12.18
CA SER A 185 -13.82 0.42 12.39
C SER A 185 -13.12 0.85 13.70
N SER A 186 -12.19 0.02 14.19
CA SER A 186 -11.52 0.17 15.48
C SER A 186 -10.00 0.22 15.37
N TRP A 187 -9.44 -0.16 14.21
CA TRP A 187 -8.00 -0.33 13.98
C TRP A 187 -7.28 -1.24 15.00
N ALA A 188 -8.01 -2.10 15.72
CA ALA A 188 -7.48 -2.82 16.87
C ALA A 188 -7.96 -4.28 16.98
N PRO A 189 -7.17 -5.27 16.51
CA PRO A 189 -6.04 -5.15 15.60
C PRO A 189 -6.50 -5.00 14.14
N PRO A 190 -5.73 -4.32 13.28
CA PRO A 190 -6.07 -4.25 11.86
C PRO A 190 -5.82 -5.60 11.18
N TYR A 191 -6.63 -5.93 10.18
CA TYR A 191 -6.46 -7.15 9.40
C TYR A 191 -5.33 -6.96 8.39
N SER A 192 -4.27 -7.76 8.55
CA SER A 192 -2.99 -7.57 7.87
C SER A 192 -2.88 -8.28 6.54
N ASP A 193 -3.78 -9.24 6.30
CA ASP A 193 -3.82 -9.99 5.05
C ASP A 193 -4.33 -9.07 3.94
N HIS A 194 -4.20 -9.49 2.69
CA HIS A 194 -4.56 -8.76 1.49
C HIS A 194 -3.74 -7.50 1.21
N ARG A 195 -2.88 -7.05 2.13
CA ARG A 195 -2.19 -5.75 2.04
C ARG A 195 -1.28 -5.57 0.83
N PHE A 196 -0.85 -6.67 0.21
CA PHE A 196 0.05 -6.65 -0.94
C PHE A 196 -0.63 -6.96 -2.28
N GLY A 197 -1.93 -7.28 -2.27
CA GLY A 197 -2.64 -7.68 -3.49
C GLY A 197 -2.18 -9.03 -4.06
N PHE A 198 -1.60 -9.90 -3.23
CA PHE A 198 -1.22 -11.29 -3.56
C PHE A 198 -2.17 -12.33 -2.95
N GLU A 199 -3.26 -11.89 -2.34
CA GLU A 199 -4.23 -12.73 -1.66
C GLU A 199 -5.63 -12.36 -2.15
N LEU A 200 -6.50 -13.36 -2.30
CA LEU A 200 -7.89 -13.17 -2.75
C LEU A 200 -8.81 -14.11 -1.97
N ASP A 201 -9.88 -13.56 -1.42
CA ASP A 201 -10.92 -14.34 -0.74
C ASP A 201 -12.08 -14.64 -1.69
N LEU A 202 -12.51 -15.90 -1.68
CA LEU A 202 -13.75 -16.36 -2.31
C LEU A 202 -14.77 -16.75 -1.26
N ALA A 203 -16.06 -16.54 -1.55
CA ALA A 203 -17.13 -17.10 -0.73
C ALA A 203 -17.11 -18.62 -0.84
N ALA A 204 -17.06 -19.33 0.29
CA ALA A 204 -16.91 -20.79 0.30
C ALA A 204 -18.13 -21.53 -0.27
N ASP A 205 -19.29 -20.88 -0.29
CA ASP A 205 -20.52 -21.37 -0.93
C ASP A 205 -20.51 -21.25 -2.45
N SER A 206 -19.68 -20.37 -3.01
CA SER A 206 -19.45 -20.25 -4.46
C SER A 206 -18.62 -21.40 -5.04
N VAL A 207 -17.98 -22.20 -4.19
CA VAL A 207 -17.28 -23.44 -4.57
C VAL A 207 -17.95 -24.61 -3.82
N PRO A 208 -18.97 -25.27 -4.42
CA PRO A 208 -19.64 -26.41 -3.81
C PRO A 208 -18.65 -27.46 -3.33
N VAL A 209 -18.93 -28.10 -2.18
CA VAL A 209 -18.02 -29.09 -1.56
C VAL A 209 -17.59 -30.18 -2.54
N ALA A 210 -18.51 -30.65 -3.39
CA ALA A 210 -18.22 -31.64 -4.43
C ALA A 210 -17.22 -31.16 -5.50
N ASN A 211 -17.12 -29.85 -5.72
CA ASN A 211 -16.24 -29.24 -6.73
C ASN A 211 -14.86 -28.85 -6.15
N ARG A 212 -14.72 -28.77 -4.82
CA ARG A 212 -13.49 -28.32 -4.14
C ARG A 212 -12.23 -29.12 -4.53
N PRO A 213 -12.26 -30.46 -4.68
CA PRO A 213 -11.06 -31.20 -5.10
C PRO A 213 -10.54 -30.76 -6.48
N ARG A 214 -11.44 -30.56 -7.46
CA ARG A 214 -11.04 -30.09 -8.80
C ARG A 214 -10.64 -28.63 -8.80
N PHE A 215 -11.33 -27.79 -8.04
CA PHE A 215 -10.95 -26.37 -7.86
C PHE A 215 -9.52 -26.24 -7.33
N ARG A 216 -9.16 -27.02 -6.29
CA ARG A 216 -7.79 -27.05 -5.75
C ARG A 216 -6.76 -27.51 -6.80
N ALA A 217 -7.10 -28.50 -7.63
CA ALA A 217 -6.23 -28.93 -8.73
C ALA A 217 -5.99 -27.80 -9.75
N ILE A 218 -7.05 -27.10 -10.16
CA ILE A 218 -6.98 -25.93 -11.06
C ILE A 218 -6.08 -24.83 -10.47
N ALA A 219 -6.26 -24.49 -9.19
CA ALA A 219 -5.42 -23.49 -8.52
C ALA A 219 -3.94 -23.93 -8.46
N ALA A 220 -3.69 -25.20 -8.15
CA ALA A 220 -2.33 -25.75 -8.08
C ALA A 220 -1.60 -25.74 -9.44
N GLU A 221 -2.32 -25.93 -10.55
CA GLU A 221 -1.78 -25.79 -11.93
C GLU A 221 -1.23 -24.36 -12.20
N SER A 222 -1.70 -23.37 -11.44
CA SER A 222 -1.23 -21.97 -11.46
C SER A 222 -0.29 -21.61 -10.28
N GLN A 223 0.17 -22.60 -9.50
CA GLN A 223 0.99 -22.41 -8.29
C GLN A 223 0.31 -21.54 -7.22
N VAL A 224 -1.03 -21.54 -7.17
CA VAL A 224 -1.81 -20.78 -6.20
C VAL A 224 -2.13 -21.67 -4.99
N GLY A 225 -1.80 -21.17 -3.79
CA GLY A 225 -2.17 -21.79 -2.53
C GLY A 225 -3.67 -21.66 -2.25
N VAL A 226 -4.28 -22.66 -1.62
CA VAL A 226 -5.72 -22.67 -1.31
C VAL A 226 -5.94 -23.09 0.15
N GLU A 227 -6.49 -22.18 0.95
CA GLU A 227 -6.83 -22.40 2.36
C GLU A 227 -8.33 -22.17 2.57
N GLU A 228 -8.98 -23.01 3.38
CA GLU A 228 -10.42 -22.94 3.62
C GLU A 228 -10.70 -22.49 5.05
N PHE A 229 -11.53 -21.46 5.20
CA PHE A 229 -11.88 -20.84 6.47
C PHE A 229 -13.41 -20.75 6.58
N GLY A 230 -14.08 -21.84 6.95
CA GLY A 230 -15.53 -21.84 7.18
C GLY A 230 -16.35 -21.33 5.99
N ASP A 231 -16.65 -20.04 5.99
CA ASP A 231 -17.43 -19.27 5.01
C ASP A 231 -16.62 -18.61 3.89
N TRP A 232 -15.27 -18.66 3.92
CA TRP A 232 -14.43 -18.23 2.79
C TRP A 232 -13.29 -19.19 2.44
N ILE A 233 -12.70 -18.96 1.26
CA ILE A 233 -11.54 -19.67 0.72
C ILE A 233 -10.50 -18.62 0.35
N LEU A 234 -9.34 -18.68 0.99
CA LEU A 234 -8.19 -17.82 0.69
C LEU A 234 -7.39 -18.44 -0.46
N LEU A 235 -7.10 -17.62 -1.47
CA LEU A 235 -6.15 -17.91 -2.53
C LEU A 235 -4.90 -17.07 -2.34
N THR A 236 -3.75 -17.73 -2.28
CA THR A 236 -2.43 -17.07 -2.13
C THR A 236 -1.64 -17.23 -3.42
N PHE A 237 -1.35 -16.11 -4.08
CA PHE A 237 -0.64 -16.06 -5.36
C PHE A 237 0.85 -15.88 -5.12
N PRO A 238 1.72 -16.44 -5.99
CA PRO A 238 3.15 -16.19 -5.88
C PRO A 238 3.42 -14.68 -5.98
N PRO A 239 4.27 -14.12 -5.10
CA PRO A 239 4.67 -12.72 -5.24
C PRO A 239 5.35 -12.54 -6.59
N PHE A 240 5.12 -11.40 -7.23
CA PHE A 240 5.87 -11.04 -8.42
C PHE A 240 7.36 -10.92 -8.04
N SER A 241 8.16 -11.91 -8.42
CA SER A 241 9.60 -11.70 -8.58
C SER A 241 9.78 -11.07 -9.95
N PRO A 242 10.18 -9.80 -10.07
CA PRO A 242 10.73 -9.34 -11.33
C PRO A 242 11.84 -10.34 -11.70
N ALA A 243 11.87 -10.80 -12.95
CA ALA A 243 13.01 -11.54 -13.41
C ALA A 243 14.26 -10.69 -13.10
N PRO A 244 15.32 -11.25 -12.50
CA PRO A 244 16.50 -10.46 -12.19
C PRO A 244 17.06 -9.87 -13.50
N GLY A 245 16.90 -8.55 -13.69
CA GLY A 245 17.45 -7.82 -14.84
C GLY A 245 16.49 -6.98 -15.70
N GLU A 246 15.23 -6.77 -15.32
CA GLU A 246 14.36 -5.73 -15.92
C GLU A 246 14.37 -4.41 -15.14
#